data_AF-T1FY64-F1
#
_entry.id   AF-T1FY64-F1
#
_cell.length_a   1.000
_cell.length_b   1.000
_cell.length_c   1.000
_cell.angle_alpha   90.00
_cell.angle_beta   90.00
_cell.angle_gamma   90.00
#
_symmetry.space_group_name_H-M   'P 1'
#
loop_
_entity.id
_entity.type
_entity.pdbx_description
1 polymer ?
#
loop_
_entity_poly.entity_id
_entity_poly.type
_entity_poly.pdbx_seq_one_letter_code
_entity_poly.pdbx_strand_id
1 'polypeptide(L)'
;PIESCQDVTCYNGGQCLYEWNAYTCNCDMTSFSGPACDDGDNIINNDINNNNNDINNRNYYNNNDNLGLITITFSDSERADTTQDSFGLGFVSRQSRDEIATLARIISGNSNDYLQNRLSILPQRNGYIFVVYNLGTADHSIGDTSNVVNDDKYHVIRFNRVGPNSTLQVDNRPIVTKYPTGDYSNEDGGRKR
;
A
#
# COMPACT_ATOMS: atom_id res chain seq x y z
N PRO A 1 14.00 23.93 23.04
CA PRO A 1 14.05 23.53 21.62
C PRO A 1 14.51 22.06 21.53
N ILE A 2 13.73 21.20 20.86
CA ILE A 2 14.12 19.80 20.66
C ILE A 2 15.05 19.80 19.44
N GLU A 3 16.36 19.68 19.68
CA GLU A 3 17.42 19.80 18.66
C GLU A 3 17.86 18.43 18.09
N SER A 4 17.10 17.36 18.33
CA SER A 4 17.46 16.02 17.83
C SER A 4 16.26 15.08 17.77
N CYS A 5 16.37 14.06 16.90
CA CYS A 5 15.41 12.96 16.85
C CYS A 5 15.42 12.16 18.15
N GLN A 6 14.27 12.08 18.80
CA GLN A 6 14.00 11.17 19.90
C GLN A 6 12.99 10.12 19.45
N ASP A 7 12.91 9.00 20.17
CA ASP A 7 12.04 7.86 19.81
C ASP A 7 10.55 8.23 19.71
N VAL A 8 10.14 9.34 20.34
CA VAL A 8 8.74 9.83 20.38
C VAL A 8 8.49 11.03 19.46
N THR A 9 9.46 11.43 18.64
CA THR A 9 9.34 12.63 17.81
C THR A 9 8.36 12.45 16.64
N CYS A 10 8.27 11.25 16.07
CA CYS A 10 7.37 10.94 14.96
C CYS A 10 6.45 9.78 15.33
N TYR A 11 5.14 9.94 15.14
CA TYR A 11 4.12 8.94 15.47
C TYR A 11 3.96 7.90 14.35
N ASN A 12 3.22 6.83 14.66
CA ASN A 12 2.75 5.83 13.71
C ASN A 12 3.84 5.16 12.84
N GLY A 13 5.06 5.08 13.39
CA GLY A 13 6.23 4.53 12.70
C GLY A 13 6.88 5.48 11.70
N GLY A 14 6.59 6.78 11.79
CA GLY A 14 7.23 7.81 10.99
C GLY A 14 8.74 7.86 11.25
N GLN A 15 9.51 8.08 10.20
CA GLN A 15 10.97 8.17 10.32
C GLN A 15 11.37 9.59 10.66
N CYS A 16 12.01 9.78 11.82
CA CYS A 16 12.60 11.07 12.17
C CYS A 16 13.87 11.29 11.36
N LEU A 17 13.90 12.38 10.61
CA LEU A 17 15.03 12.84 9.82
C LEU A 17 15.61 14.09 10.47
N TYR A 18 16.88 14.04 10.85
CA TYR A 18 17.59 15.19 11.40
C TYR A 18 18.22 16.02 10.27
N GLU A 19 17.95 17.31 10.26
CA GLU A 19 18.55 18.32 9.39
C GLU A 19 19.37 19.29 10.25
N TRP A 20 20.23 20.12 9.65
CA TRP A 20 21.06 21.07 10.41
C TRP A 20 20.21 21.98 11.31
N ASN A 21 20.17 21.66 12.61
CA ASN A 21 19.40 22.31 13.68
C ASN A 21 17.87 22.18 13.59
N ALA A 22 17.36 21.17 12.88
CA ALA A 22 15.93 20.88 12.80
C ALA A 22 15.68 19.37 12.68
N TYR A 23 14.43 18.95 12.88
CA TYR A 23 14.00 17.61 12.52
C TYR A 23 12.72 17.70 11.68
N THR A 24 12.50 16.68 10.87
CA THR A 24 11.25 16.46 10.15
C THR A 24 10.84 14.99 10.24
N CYS A 25 9.55 14.71 10.10
CA CYS A 25 9.04 13.34 10.08
C CYS A 25 8.69 12.93 8.65
N ASN A 26 9.26 11.83 8.17
CA ASN A 26 8.79 11.18 6.96
C ASN A 26 7.60 10.26 7.29
N CYS A 27 6.44 10.58 6.72
CA CYS A 27 5.18 9.89 6.95
C CYS A 27 4.76 8.96 5.79
N ASP A 28 5.56 8.80 4.73
CA ASP A 28 5.17 8.10 3.48
C ASP A 28 4.69 6.66 3.72
N MET A 29 5.22 6.00 4.75
CA MET A 29 4.91 4.61 5.09
C MET A 29 3.99 4.48 6.32
N THR A 30 3.42 5.57 6.84
CA THR A 30 2.62 5.53 8.08
C THR A 30 1.13 5.46 7.84
N SER A 31 0.67 5.83 6.64
CA SER A 31 -0.72 6.15 6.28
C SER A 31 -1.35 7.34 7.02
N PHE A 32 -0.53 8.13 7.71
CA PHE A 32 -0.89 9.40 8.33
C PHE A 32 -0.14 10.55 7.67
N SER A 33 -0.62 11.78 7.86
CA SER A 33 0.03 12.99 7.39
C SER A 33 0.41 13.91 8.56
N GLY A 34 0.83 15.13 8.24
CA GLY A 34 1.18 16.13 9.25
C GLY A 34 2.66 16.12 9.63
N PRO A 35 3.10 17.14 10.39
CA PRO A 35 4.50 17.31 10.76
C PRO A 35 5.03 16.22 11.71
N ALA A 36 4.13 15.51 12.42
CA ALA A 36 4.49 14.44 13.35
C ALA A 36 3.89 13.07 12.97
N CYS A 37 3.28 12.95 11.78
CA CYS A 37 2.61 11.73 11.29
C CYS A 37 1.42 11.27 12.17
N ASP A 38 0.66 12.19 12.73
CA ASP A 38 -0.50 11.95 13.59
C ASP A 38 -1.84 12.43 12.99
N ASP A 39 -1.81 13.13 11.86
CA ASP A 39 -3.03 13.60 11.19
C ASP A 39 -3.69 12.46 10.40
N GLY A 40 -4.90 12.08 10.81
CA GLY A 40 -5.72 11.02 10.20
C GLY A 40 -6.76 11.49 9.19
N ASP A 41 -6.73 12.76 8.79
CA ASP A 41 -7.83 13.41 8.04
C ASP A 41 -8.00 12.91 6.59
N ASN A 42 -7.09 12.08 6.08
CA ASN A 42 -7.14 11.55 4.71
C ASN A 42 -7.91 10.22 4.57
N ILE A 43 -8.76 9.86 5.54
CA ILE A 43 -9.56 8.63 5.49
C ILE A 43 -10.69 8.77 4.47
N ILE A 44 -10.59 8.02 3.38
CA ILE A 44 -11.67 7.90 2.40
C ILE A 44 -12.61 6.77 2.84
N ASN A 45 -13.80 7.13 3.31
CA ASN A 45 -14.84 6.16 3.64
C ASN A 45 -15.57 5.73 2.37
N ASN A 46 -15.39 4.49 1.95
CA ASN A 46 -16.21 3.86 0.89
C ASN A 46 -17.59 3.41 1.41
N ASP A 47 -17.99 3.81 2.62
CA ASP A 47 -19.28 3.50 3.22
C ASP A 47 -20.41 4.33 2.59
N ILE A 48 -21.13 3.69 1.68
CA ILE A 48 -22.25 4.27 0.90
C ILE A 48 -23.43 4.73 1.80
N ASN A 49 -23.46 4.33 3.07
CA ASN A 49 -24.55 4.65 4.02
C ASN A 49 -24.23 5.81 4.97
N ASN A 50 -23.04 6.42 4.88
CA ASN A 50 -22.66 7.51 5.77
C ASN A 50 -23.03 8.86 5.15
N ASN A 51 -24.16 9.43 5.59
CA ASN A 51 -24.64 10.78 5.24
C ASN A 51 -23.77 11.91 5.83
N ASN A 52 -22.47 11.70 6.02
CA ASN A 52 -21.55 12.74 6.44
C ASN A 52 -21.01 13.45 5.19
N ASN A 53 -21.62 14.60 4.95
CA ASN A 53 -21.59 15.43 3.77
C ASN A 53 -20.28 16.25 3.63
N ASP A 54 -19.11 15.61 3.71
CA ASP A 54 -17.81 16.29 3.54
C ASP A 54 -16.99 15.66 2.42
N ILE A 55 -17.35 15.89 1.16
CA ILE A 55 -16.41 15.68 0.06
C ILE A 55 -16.70 16.66 -1.09
N ASN A 56 -15.85 17.68 -1.24
CA ASN A 56 -15.69 18.49 -2.45
C ASN A 56 -15.04 17.70 -3.62
N ASN A 57 -15.19 16.37 -3.64
CA ASN A 57 -14.69 15.48 -4.69
C ASN A 57 -15.79 14.47 -5.03
N ARG A 58 -16.84 14.97 -5.69
CA ARG A 58 -18.08 14.24 -5.97
C ARG A 58 -18.10 13.66 -7.38
N ASN A 59 -17.04 12.96 -7.79
CA ASN A 59 -16.95 12.33 -9.11
C ASN A 59 -16.56 10.85 -9.02
N TYR A 60 -17.33 10.01 -8.32
CA TYR A 60 -17.36 8.58 -8.64
C TYR A 60 -18.58 7.86 -8.02
N TYR A 61 -19.69 7.80 -8.76
CA TYR A 61 -20.82 6.93 -8.44
C TYR A 61 -21.34 6.29 -9.74
N ASN A 62 -20.90 5.08 -10.02
CA ASN A 62 -21.61 4.21 -10.95
C ASN A 62 -22.62 3.40 -10.15
N ASN A 63 -23.87 3.82 -10.22
CA ASN A 63 -25.01 3.08 -9.72
C ASN A 63 -25.10 1.74 -10.47
N ASN A 64 -24.81 0.64 -9.77
CA ASN A 64 -25.55 -0.64 -9.80
C ASN A 64 -24.77 -1.81 -9.17
N ASP A 65 -23.56 -1.60 -8.66
CA ASP A 65 -22.87 -2.51 -7.74
C ASP A 65 -22.27 -1.70 -6.58
N ASN A 66 -22.42 -2.18 -5.36
CA ASN A 66 -22.04 -1.51 -4.11
C ASN A 66 -20.51 -1.42 -3.88
N LEU A 67 -19.75 -1.14 -4.94
CA LEU A 67 -18.29 -1.12 -4.96
C LEU A 67 -17.81 0.26 -5.44
N GLY A 68 -17.04 0.95 -4.59
CA GLY A 68 -16.32 2.16 -4.98
C GLY A 68 -14.98 1.81 -5.63
N LEU A 69 -14.63 2.50 -6.71
CA LEU A 69 -13.32 2.39 -7.35
C LEU A 69 -12.74 3.80 -7.51
N ILE A 70 -11.50 4.00 -7.06
CA ILE A 70 -10.75 5.22 -7.33
C ILE A 70 -9.68 4.87 -8.34
N THR A 71 -9.69 5.57 -9.47
CA THR A 71 -8.72 5.37 -10.56
C THR A 71 -7.88 6.62 -10.73
N ILE A 72 -6.56 6.44 -10.67
CA ILE A 72 -5.58 7.48 -11.02
C ILE A 72 -4.90 7.02 -12.32
N THR A 73 -4.96 7.86 -13.34
CA THR A 73 -4.38 7.57 -14.65
C THR A 73 -3.28 8.58 -14.95
N PHE A 74 -2.08 8.07 -15.24
CA PHE A 74 -0.93 8.89 -15.63
C PHE A 74 -0.88 9.06 -17.14
N SER A 75 -0.50 10.25 -17.61
CA SER A 75 -0.20 10.47 -19.03
C SER A 75 1.03 9.67 -19.46
N ASP A 76 1.19 9.44 -20.76
CA ASP A 76 2.32 8.64 -21.27
C ASP A 76 3.69 9.16 -20.82
N SER A 77 3.85 10.48 -20.64
CA SER A 77 5.07 11.11 -20.13
C SER A 77 5.28 10.99 -18.62
N GLU A 78 4.22 10.70 -17.86
CA GLU A 78 4.26 10.56 -16.39
C GLU A 78 4.35 9.10 -15.94
N ARG A 79 4.24 8.15 -16.87
CA ARG A 79 4.38 6.72 -16.56
C ARG A 79 5.82 6.44 -16.14
N ALA A 80 5.97 5.95 -14.91
CA ALA A 80 7.25 5.57 -14.36
C ALA A 80 7.54 4.08 -14.62
N ASP A 81 8.77 3.79 -15.03
CA ASP A 81 9.35 2.44 -15.03
C ASP A 81 10.31 2.32 -13.84
N THR A 82 9.97 1.48 -12.86
CA THR A 82 10.65 1.45 -11.56
C THR A 82 11.32 0.10 -11.27
N THR A 83 12.55 0.15 -10.76
CA THR A 83 13.23 -1.03 -10.19
C THR A 83 12.96 -1.20 -8.70
N GLN A 84 12.44 -0.16 -8.04
CA GLN A 84 12.10 -0.13 -6.63
C GLN A 84 10.72 0.52 -6.44
N ASP A 85 9.87 -0.13 -5.64
CA ASP A 85 8.54 0.39 -5.27
C ASP A 85 8.36 0.33 -3.75
N SER A 86 7.68 1.31 -3.20
CA SER A 86 7.28 1.33 -1.79
C SER A 86 5.90 1.96 -1.65
N PHE A 87 5.05 1.38 -0.81
CA PHE A 87 3.79 2.03 -0.43
C PHE A 87 3.38 1.71 1.01
N GLY A 88 2.79 2.71 1.66
CA GLY A 88 2.03 2.59 2.90
C GLY A 88 0.53 2.71 2.62
N LEU A 89 -0.28 1.80 3.14
CA LEU A 89 -1.74 1.83 3.01
C LEU A 89 -2.42 1.54 4.33
N GLY A 90 -3.25 2.47 4.80
CA GLY A 90 -4.12 2.29 5.95
C GLY A 90 -5.52 1.83 5.52
N PHE A 91 -6.12 0.89 6.23
CA PHE A 91 -7.48 0.43 5.93
C PHE A 91 -8.20 -0.09 7.17
N VAL A 92 -9.54 -0.15 7.08
CA VAL A 92 -10.44 -0.84 8.01
C VAL A 92 -11.33 -1.75 7.18
N SER A 93 -11.57 -2.98 7.64
CA SER A 93 -12.52 -3.87 6.96
C SER A 93 -13.26 -4.78 7.92
N ARG A 94 -14.53 -5.05 7.58
CA ARG A 94 -15.39 -6.11 8.17
C ARG A 94 -15.78 -7.18 7.16
N GLN A 95 -15.17 -7.16 5.97
CA GLN A 95 -15.45 -8.14 4.94
C GLN A 95 -15.25 -9.54 5.53
N SER A 96 -16.21 -10.43 5.31
CA SER A 96 -16.19 -11.80 5.87
C SER A 96 -16.73 -12.85 4.89
N ARG A 97 -17.04 -12.43 3.66
CA ARG A 97 -17.34 -13.32 2.55
C ARG A 97 -16.04 -13.99 2.11
N ASP A 98 -16.10 -15.29 1.81
CA ASP A 98 -14.99 -16.08 1.32
C ASP A 98 -14.62 -15.63 -0.11
N GLU A 99 -13.88 -14.53 -0.19
CA GLU A 99 -13.57 -13.78 -1.40
C GLU A 99 -12.22 -13.07 -1.25
N ILE A 100 -11.62 -12.73 -2.39
CA ILE A 100 -10.45 -11.87 -2.48
C ILE A 100 -10.92 -10.45 -2.77
N ALA A 101 -10.71 -9.53 -1.83
CA ALA A 101 -10.92 -8.11 -2.06
C ALA A 101 -9.61 -7.44 -2.51
N THR A 102 -9.69 -6.56 -3.52
CA THR A 102 -8.54 -5.74 -3.95
C THR A 102 -8.58 -4.41 -3.21
N LEU A 103 -7.47 -4.06 -2.54
CA LEU A 103 -7.35 -2.80 -1.81
C LEU A 103 -6.68 -1.73 -2.67
N ALA A 104 -5.62 -2.10 -3.40
CA ALA A 104 -4.94 -1.23 -4.35
C ALA A 104 -4.37 -2.06 -5.50
N ARG A 105 -4.39 -1.52 -6.72
CA ARG A 105 -3.79 -2.17 -7.89
C ARG A 105 -3.15 -1.12 -8.80
N ILE A 106 -1.89 -1.37 -9.13
CA ILE A 106 -1.13 -0.66 -10.15
C ILE A 106 -1.04 -1.58 -11.36
N ILE A 107 -1.37 -1.05 -12.53
CA ILE A 107 -1.32 -1.79 -13.79
C ILE A 107 -0.42 -1.04 -14.77
N SER A 108 0.35 -1.79 -15.55
CA SER A 108 1.09 -1.22 -16.68
C SER A 108 0.15 -0.81 -17.81
N GLY A 109 0.52 0.26 -18.52
CA GLY A 109 -0.19 0.71 -19.72
C GLY A 109 0.28 0.05 -21.02
N ASN A 110 1.42 -0.65 -21.01
CA ASN A 110 2.07 -1.21 -22.21
C ASN A 110 2.63 -2.63 -22.03
N SER A 111 2.49 -3.23 -20.85
CA SER A 111 2.90 -4.60 -20.53
C SER A 111 1.82 -5.29 -19.70
N ASN A 112 2.04 -6.57 -19.37
CA ASN A 112 1.18 -7.30 -18.44
C ASN A 112 1.67 -7.18 -16.99
N ASP A 113 2.61 -6.27 -16.72
CA ASP A 113 3.17 -6.05 -15.39
C ASP A 113 2.12 -5.41 -14.49
N TYR A 114 2.11 -5.82 -13.23
CA TYR A 114 1.18 -5.28 -12.26
C TYR A 114 1.70 -5.47 -10.84
N LEU A 115 1.13 -4.68 -9.93
CA LEU A 115 1.26 -4.84 -8.50
C LEU A 115 -0.13 -4.72 -7.87
N GLN A 116 -0.50 -5.65 -7.00
CA GLN A 116 -1.81 -5.71 -6.38
C GLN A 116 -1.69 -6.02 -4.88
N ASN A 117 -2.23 -5.12 -4.05
CA ASN A 117 -2.50 -5.39 -2.65
C ASN A 117 -3.93 -5.94 -2.49
N ARG A 118 -4.06 -7.06 -1.79
CA ARG A 118 -5.33 -7.77 -1.63
C ARG A 118 -5.55 -8.25 -0.20
N LEU A 119 -6.80 -8.20 0.22
CA LEU A 119 -7.32 -8.85 1.42
C LEU A 119 -7.90 -10.20 0.98
N SER A 120 -7.28 -11.29 1.42
CA SER A 120 -7.73 -12.65 1.14
C SER A 120 -8.46 -13.20 2.35
N ILE A 121 -9.74 -13.51 2.20
CA ILE A 121 -10.53 -14.11 3.28
C ILE A 121 -10.51 -15.62 3.10
N LEU A 122 -10.08 -16.32 4.14
CA LEU A 122 -10.06 -17.78 4.16
C LEU A 122 -11.44 -18.34 4.57
N PRO A 123 -11.71 -19.64 4.32
CA PRO A 123 -13.00 -20.27 4.66
C PRO A 123 -13.41 -20.14 6.13
N GLN A 124 -12.46 -19.91 7.03
CA GLN A 124 -12.68 -19.67 8.47
C GLN A 124 -13.10 -18.23 8.78
N ARG A 125 -13.35 -17.40 7.76
CA ARG A 125 -13.67 -15.96 7.82
C ARG A 125 -12.56 -15.07 8.35
N ASN A 126 -11.34 -15.58 8.47
CA ASN A 126 -10.16 -14.78 8.78
C ASN A 126 -9.63 -14.15 7.50
N GLY A 127 -9.48 -12.82 7.49
CA GLY A 127 -8.89 -12.05 6.42
C GLY A 127 -7.41 -11.75 6.66
N TYR A 128 -6.59 -11.97 5.64
CA TYR A 128 -5.14 -11.77 5.68
C TYR A 128 -4.66 -10.92 4.50
N ILE A 129 -3.57 -10.17 4.69
CA ILE A 129 -3.00 -9.32 3.65
C ILE A 129 -2.01 -10.09 2.79
N PHE A 130 -2.17 -9.92 1.48
CA PHE A 130 -1.21 -10.36 0.47
C PHE A 130 -0.90 -9.22 -0.49
N VAL A 131 0.33 -9.19 -0.97
CA VAL A 131 0.74 -8.43 -2.15
C VAL A 131 1.15 -9.42 -3.23
N VAL A 132 0.66 -9.20 -4.46
CA VAL A 132 1.02 -9.97 -5.64
C VAL A 132 1.56 -9.01 -6.69
N TYR A 133 2.69 -9.35 -7.29
CA TYR A 133 3.26 -8.55 -8.37
C TYR A 133 3.83 -9.43 -9.46
N ASN A 134 3.82 -8.92 -10.68
CA ASN A 134 4.44 -9.52 -11.85
C ASN A 134 5.27 -8.45 -12.56
N LEU A 135 6.52 -8.79 -12.87
CA LEU A 135 7.51 -7.91 -13.50
C LEU A 135 7.93 -8.44 -14.88
N GLY A 136 7.05 -9.16 -15.56
CA GLY A 136 7.24 -9.66 -16.93
C GLY A 136 7.49 -11.16 -17.05
N THR A 137 7.65 -11.86 -15.93
CA THR A 137 7.98 -13.31 -15.91
C THR A 137 6.87 -14.14 -15.27
N ALA A 138 6.73 -14.07 -13.96
CA ALA A 138 5.77 -14.84 -13.19
C ALA A 138 5.25 -14.05 -12.00
N ASP A 139 4.11 -14.48 -11.47
CA ASP A 139 3.52 -13.89 -10.28
C ASP A 139 4.35 -14.21 -9.03
N HIS A 140 4.59 -13.18 -8.24
CA HIS A 140 5.23 -13.28 -6.94
C HIS A 140 4.25 -12.80 -5.87
N SER A 141 3.85 -13.71 -4.97
CA SER A 141 3.02 -13.38 -3.82
C SER A 141 3.79 -13.40 -2.50
N ILE A 142 3.62 -12.36 -1.68
CA ILE A 142 4.05 -12.27 -0.29
C ILE A 142 2.84 -11.95 0.59
N GLY A 143 2.74 -12.49 1.79
CA GLY A 143 1.60 -12.24 2.67
C GLY A 143 1.90 -12.46 4.14
N ASP A 144 1.13 -11.80 5.00
CA ASP A 144 1.13 -12.01 6.45
C ASP A 144 -0.11 -12.81 6.84
N THR A 145 0.12 -14.07 7.21
CA THR A 145 -0.94 -15.01 7.66
C THR A 145 -1.02 -15.13 9.18
N SER A 146 -0.22 -14.33 9.91
CA SER A 146 -0.18 -14.33 11.37
C SER A 146 -1.08 -13.25 11.98
N ASN A 147 -1.51 -12.27 11.18
CA ASN A 147 -2.35 -11.16 11.61
C ASN A 147 -3.69 -11.16 10.87
N VAL A 148 -4.78 -11.37 11.62
CA VAL A 148 -6.15 -11.24 11.08
C VAL A 148 -6.52 -9.77 11.08
N VAL A 149 -6.96 -9.25 9.93
CA VAL A 149 -7.11 -7.79 9.69
C VAL A 149 -8.52 -7.34 9.28
N ASN A 150 -9.47 -8.26 9.23
CA ASN A 150 -10.88 -7.97 8.96
C ASN A 150 -11.70 -7.87 10.25
N ASP A 151 -11.13 -7.22 11.28
CA ASP A 151 -11.67 -7.17 12.64
C ASP A 151 -12.30 -5.80 13.02
N ASP A 152 -12.62 -4.97 12.02
CA ASP A 152 -13.13 -3.59 12.19
C ASP A 152 -12.17 -2.60 12.84
N LYS A 153 -10.87 -2.93 12.91
CA LYS A 153 -9.83 -2.00 13.38
C LYS A 153 -8.99 -1.47 12.23
N TYR A 154 -8.33 -0.34 12.52
CA TYR A 154 -7.40 0.29 11.60
C TYR A 154 -6.10 -0.49 11.56
N HIS A 155 -5.68 -0.84 10.34
CA HIS A 155 -4.42 -1.54 10.06
C HIS A 155 -3.59 -0.79 9.05
N VAL A 156 -2.26 -0.88 9.16
CA VAL A 156 -1.32 -0.26 8.23
C VAL A 156 -0.50 -1.32 7.52
N ILE A 157 -0.52 -1.31 6.19
CA ILE A 157 0.28 -2.18 5.32
C ILE A 157 1.49 -1.38 4.84
N ARG A 158 2.68 -1.94 5.00
CA ARG A 158 3.94 -1.40 4.47
C ARG A 158 4.56 -2.42 3.55
N PHE A 159 4.68 -2.08 2.27
CA PHE A 159 5.32 -2.94 1.28
C PHE A 159 6.51 -2.23 0.66
N ASN A 160 7.61 -2.96 0.48
CA ASN A 160 8.75 -2.50 -0.30
C ASN A 160 9.18 -3.60 -1.27
N ARG A 161 9.58 -3.21 -2.48
CA ARG A 161 10.14 -4.08 -3.51
C ARG A 161 11.44 -3.48 -4.02
N VAL A 162 12.47 -4.31 -4.18
CA VAL A 162 13.73 -3.97 -4.86
C VAL A 162 14.03 -5.10 -5.85
N GLY A 163 13.89 -4.83 -7.14
CA GLY A 163 13.89 -5.86 -8.17
C GLY A 163 12.80 -6.90 -7.90
N PRO A 164 13.10 -8.20 -7.91
CA PRO A 164 12.13 -9.23 -7.56
C PRO A 164 11.96 -9.40 -6.04
N ASN A 165 12.86 -8.89 -5.21
CA ASN A 165 12.81 -9.08 -3.76
C ASN A 165 11.77 -8.16 -3.15
N SER A 166 11.09 -8.62 -2.11
CA SER A 166 10.05 -7.83 -1.44
C SER A 166 9.99 -8.04 0.06
N THR A 167 9.57 -7.01 0.78
CA THR A 167 9.23 -7.05 2.20
C THR A 167 7.79 -6.59 2.41
N LEU A 168 7.11 -7.21 3.38
CA LEU A 168 5.77 -6.84 3.80
C LEU A 168 5.72 -6.75 5.33
N GLN A 169 5.14 -5.68 5.85
CA GLN A 169 4.81 -5.54 7.26
C GLN A 169 3.37 -5.09 7.40
N VAL A 170 2.64 -5.71 8.33
CA VAL A 170 1.31 -5.26 8.74
C VAL A 170 1.39 -4.79 10.19
N ASP A 171 0.96 -3.56 10.44
CA ASP A 171 1.06 -2.89 11.74
C ASP A 171 2.51 -2.89 12.27
N ASN A 172 2.70 -3.21 13.55
CA ASN A 172 4.01 -3.36 14.20
C ASN A 172 4.43 -4.84 14.32
N ARG A 173 3.92 -5.70 13.44
CA ARG A 173 4.28 -7.13 13.39
C ARG A 173 5.67 -7.32 12.75
N PRO A 174 6.27 -8.51 12.91
CA PRO A 174 7.53 -8.83 12.23
C PRO A 174 7.44 -8.66 10.71
N ILE A 175 8.55 -8.23 10.11
CA ILE A 175 8.65 -8.07 8.66
C ILE A 175 8.72 -9.45 8.01
N VAL A 176 7.86 -9.69 7.02
CA VAL A 176 7.92 -10.84 6.12
C VAL A 176 8.81 -10.45 4.94
N THR A 177 9.72 -11.33 4.55
CA THR A 177 10.62 -11.10 3.41
C THR A 177 10.51 -12.22 2.40
N LYS A 178 10.58 -11.88 1.11
CA LYS A 178 10.60 -12.84 0.01
C LYS A 178 11.74 -12.54 -0.96
N TYR A 179 12.45 -13.60 -1.32
CA TYR A 179 13.50 -13.62 -2.34
C TYR A 179 13.08 -14.63 -3.42
N PRO A 180 12.38 -14.21 -4.49
CA PRO A 180 12.02 -15.11 -5.57
C PRO A 180 13.27 -15.66 -6.27
N THR A 181 13.27 -16.95 -6.56
CA THR A 181 14.32 -17.61 -7.35
C THR A 181 13.85 -17.79 -8.79
N GLY A 182 14.59 -17.24 -9.75
CA GLY A 182 14.37 -17.34 -11.19
C GLY A 182 15.49 -16.63 -11.96
N ASP A 183 15.72 -16.99 -13.23
CA ASP A 183 16.73 -16.36 -14.09
C ASP A 183 16.32 -14.92 -14.45
N TYR A 184 16.66 -13.96 -13.59
CA TYR A 184 16.59 -12.52 -13.91
C TYR A 184 17.81 -12.02 -14.70
N SER A 185 18.70 -12.93 -15.13
CA SER A 185 19.77 -12.62 -16.06
C SER A 185 19.21 -12.63 -17.48
N ASN A 186 18.86 -11.44 -18.02
CA ASN A 186 19.02 -11.02 -19.44
C ASN A 186 18.03 -9.93 -19.89
N GLU A 187 17.78 -8.87 -19.11
CA GLU A 187 17.10 -7.68 -19.67
C GLU A 187 17.80 -6.33 -19.43
N ASP A 188 19.00 -6.32 -18.83
CA ASP A 188 19.84 -5.11 -18.77
C ASP A 188 20.89 -5.14 -19.89
N GLY A 189 20.46 -4.86 -21.12
CA GLY A 189 21.36 -4.87 -22.27
C GLY A 189 20.79 -4.43 -23.63
N GLY A 190 19.56 -3.94 -23.69
CA GLY A 190 18.93 -3.54 -24.95
C GLY A 190 18.29 -2.16 -24.86
N ARG A 191 19.04 -1.11 -25.20
CA ARG A 191 18.46 0.18 -25.61
C ARG A 191 17.41 -0.08 -26.70
N LYS A 192 16.13 0.05 -26.38
CA LYS A 192 15.09 0.20 -27.40
C LYS A 192 15.26 1.60 -28.00
N ARG A 193 15.65 1.63 -29.28
CA ARG A 193 15.56 2.79 -30.16
C ARG A 193 14.13 2.97 -30.61
#